data_AF-A0A8S3VY05-F1
#
_entry.id   AF-A0A8S3VY05-F1
#
_cell.length_a   1.000
_cell.length_b   1.000
_cell.length_c   1.000
_cell.angle_alpha   90.00
_cell.angle_beta   90.00
_cell.angle_gamma   90.00
#
_symmetry.space_group_name_H-M   'P 1'
#
loop_
_entity.id
_entity.type
_entity.pdbx_description
1 polymer ?
#
loop_
_entity_poly.entity_id
_entity_poly.type
_entity_poly.pdbx_seq_one_letter_code
_entity_poly.pdbx_strand_id
1 'polypeptide(L)'
;MGKGCDLSPRKKSEIKTLLEHTTHSQWKIVDIAGVSKSVVNRTKINLDKKRPLLPKRKGNSGRKRVTTPRSDRKIRDICPQNRKESASLLTQLVQESGISVSKRTVQRR
;
A
#
# COMPACT_ATOMS: atom_id res chain seq x y z
N MET A 1 -14.96 -1.29 8.75
CA MET A 1 -14.29 -2.03 7.66
C MET A 1 -13.20 -2.90 8.24
N GLY A 2 -13.57 -4.10 8.71
CA GLY A 2 -12.68 -4.99 9.45
C GLY A 2 -11.41 -5.33 8.67
N LYS A 3 -10.25 -5.13 9.31
CA LYS A 3 -8.94 -5.52 8.80
C LYS A 3 -8.87 -7.06 8.81
N GLY A 4 -9.30 -7.70 7.72
CA GLY A 4 -9.07 -9.13 7.53
C GLY A 4 -7.56 -9.38 7.48
N CYS A 5 -7.03 -10.07 8.49
CA CYS A 5 -5.66 -10.58 8.45
C CYS A 5 -5.55 -11.52 7.24
N ASP A 6 -4.53 -11.32 6.40
CA ASP A 6 -4.27 -12.23 5.29
C ASP A 6 -4.09 -13.66 5.81
N LEU A 7 -4.51 -14.65 5.01
CA LEU A 7 -4.28 -16.05 5.35
C LEU A 7 -2.78 -16.29 5.57
N SER A 8 -2.45 -17.00 6.66
CA SER A 8 -1.06 -17.27 7.02
C SER A 8 -0.32 -17.97 5.87
N PRO A 9 0.99 -17.70 5.68
CA PRO A 9 1.78 -18.33 4.62
C PRO A 9 1.73 -19.86 4.66
N ARG A 10 1.71 -20.45 5.88
CA ARG A 10 1.61 -21.91 6.09
C ARG A 10 0.31 -22.50 5.53
N LYS A 11 -0.84 -21.85 5.80
CA LYS A 11 -2.12 -22.29 5.24
C LYS A 11 -2.18 -22.13 3.72
N LYS A 12 -1.55 -21.09 3.16
CA LYS A 12 -1.45 -20.93 1.70
C LYS A 12 -0.60 -22.01 1.05
N SER A 13 0.51 -22.41 1.67
CA SER A 13 1.35 -23.51 1.16
C SER A 13 0.61 -24.84 1.21
N GLU A 14 -0.15 -25.10 2.27
CA GLU A 14 -0.96 -26.33 2.40
C GLU A 14 -2.03 -26.42 1.30
N ILE A 15 -2.77 -25.33 1.05
CA ILE A 15 -3.75 -25.30 -0.06
C ILE A 15 -3.06 -25.50 -1.41
N LYS A 16 -1.86 -24.92 -1.60
CA LYS A 16 -1.07 -25.12 -2.82
C LYS A 16 -0.72 -26.59 -3.02
N THR A 17 -0.17 -27.24 -2.00
CA THR A 17 0.22 -28.65 -2.08
C THR A 17 -0.98 -29.55 -2.35
N LEU A 18 -2.13 -29.28 -1.74
CA LEU A 18 -3.37 -30.02 -2.00
C LEU A 18 -3.85 -29.82 -3.45
N LEU A 19 -3.75 -28.62 -4.01
CA LEU A 19 -4.14 -28.35 -5.39
C LEU A 19 -3.20 -28.97 -6.43
N GLU A 20 -1.90 -29.07 -6.15
CA GLU A 20 -0.89 -29.58 -7.10
C GLU A 20 -0.71 -31.10 -7.05
N HIS A 21 -0.84 -31.71 -5.86
CA HIS A 21 -0.45 -33.11 -5.64
C HIS A 21 -1.61 -34.05 -5.31
N THR A 22 -2.85 -33.57 -5.25
CA THR A 22 -4.02 -34.42 -4.97
C THR A 22 -5.11 -34.24 -6.03
N THR A 23 -5.94 -35.27 -6.20
CA THR A 23 -7.16 -35.22 -7.05
C THR A 23 -8.38 -34.68 -6.30
N HIS A 24 -8.18 -34.04 -5.14
CA HIS A 24 -9.28 -33.57 -4.32
C HIS A 24 -10.06 -32.46 -5.00
N SER A 25 -11.39 -32.53 -4.86
CA SER A 25 -12.26 -31.43 -5.26
C SER A 25 -11.98 -30.20 -4.39
N GLN A 26 -12.26 -29.01 -4.92
CA GLN A 26 -12.08 -27.77 -4.16
C GLN A 26 -12.90 -27.75 -2.86
N TRP A 27 -14.07 -28.40 -2.83
CA TRP A 27 -14.87 -28.56 -1.62
C TRP A 27 -14.17 -29.40 -0.57
N LYS A 28 -13.58 -30.53 -0.97
CA LYS A 28 -12.81 -31.37 -0.05
C LYS A 28 -11.57 -30.63 0.50
N ILE A 29 -10.94 -29.77 -0.29
CA ILE A 29 -9.82 -28.93 0.16
C ILE A 29 -10.26 -27.87 1.18
N VAL A 30 -11.48 -27.32 1.04
CA VAL A 30 -12.08 -26.40 2.01
C VAL A 30 -12.24 -27.09 3.36
N ASP A 31 -12.77 -28.31 3.37
CA ASP A 31 -13.00 -29.09 4.59
C ASP A 31 -11.67 -29.42 5.29
N ILE A 32 -10.64 -29.80 4.53
CA ILE A 32 -9.30 -30.13 5.06
C ILE A 32 -8.60 -28.89 5.62
N ALA A 33 -8.53 -27.81 4.84
CA ALA A 33 -7.74 -26.63 5.21
C ALA A 33 -8.47 -25.64 6.14
N GLY A 34 -9.78 -25.86 6.38
CA GLY A 34 -10.62 -25.01 7.21
C GLY A 34 -10.66 -23.55 6.72
N VAL A 35 -10.83 -23.36 5.41
CA VAL A 35 -10.89 -22.04 4.77
C VAL A 35 -12.11 -21.94 3.86
N SER A 36 -12.54 -20.72 3.53
CA SER A 36 -13.65 -20.56 2.59
C SER A 36 -13.27 -20.99 1.17
N LYS A 37 -14.26 -21.50 0.42
CA LYS A 37 -14.11 -21.87 -1.00
C LYS A 37 -13.54 -20.73 -1.85
N SER A 38 -13.91 -19.49 -1.53
CA SER A 38 -13.42 -18.31 -2.26
C SER A 38 -11.91 -18.09 -2.08
N VAL A 39 -11.32 -18.53 -0.97
CA VAL A 39 -9.87 -18.50 -0.76
C VAL A 39 -9.19 -19.58 -1.61
N VAL A 40 -9.69 -20.82 -1.58
CA VAL A 40 -9.15 -21.93 -2.41
C VAL A 40 -9.21 -21.57 -3.89
N ASN A 41 -10.33 -21.02 -4.36
CA ASN A 41 -10.49 -20.61 -5.76
C ASN A 41 -9.51 -19.48 -6.15
N ARG A 42 -9.33 -18.47 -5.28
CA ARG A 42 -8.35 -17.40 -5.50
C ARG A 42 -6.92 -17.94 -5.57
N THR A 43 -6.57 -18.90 -4.72
CA THR A 43 -5.25 -19.55 -4.74
C THR A 43 -5.05 -20.33 -6.04
N LYS A 44 -6.05 -21.11 -6.48
CA LYS A 44 -6.01 -21.83 -7.77
C LYS A 44 -5.78 -20.88 -8.94
N ILE A 45 -6.59 -19.82 -9.05
CA ILE A 45 -6.45 -18.81 -10.12
C ILE A 45 -5.04 -18.17 -10.12
N ASN A 46 -4.45 -17.94 -8.94
CA ASN A 46 -3.11 -17.39 -8.84
C ASN A 46 -2.04 -18.41 -9.27
N LEU A 47 -2.21 -19.69 -8.95
CA LEU A 47 -1.33 -20.77 -9.40
C LEU A 47 -1.39 -20.95 -10.93
N ASP A 48 -2.60 -20.99 -11.50
CA ASP A 48 -2.80 -21.07 -12.95
C ASP A 48 -2.12 -19.90 -13.68
N LYS A 49 -2.17 -18.70 -13.08
CA LYS A 49 -1.51 -17.48 -13.58
C LYS A 49 -0.02 -17.36 -13.22
N LYS A 50 0.58 -18.39 -12.61
CA LYS A 50 1.97 -18.42 -12.11
C LYS A 50 2.34 -17.21 -11.24
N ARG A 51 1.39 -16.67 -10.47
CA ARG A 51 1.61 -15.53 -9.58
C ARG A 51 2.15 -16.01 -8.22
N PRO A 52 3.04 -15.26 -7.58
CA PRO A 52 3.54 -15.64 -6.26
C PRO A 52 2.42 -15.63 -5.22
N LEU A 53 2.31 -16.71 -4.43
CA LEU A 53 1.33 -16.83 -3.34
C LEU A 53 1.72 -16.08 -2.06
N LEU A 54 2.95 -15.53 -2.03
CA LEU A 54 3.45 -14.75 -0.91
C LEU A 54 2.50 -13.57 -0.65
N PRO A 55 2.19 -13.27 0.62
CA PRO A 55 1.52 -12.02 0.94
C PRO A 55 2.39 -10.88 0.42
N LYS A 56 1.85 -10.04 -0.46
CA LYS A 56 2.51 -8.79 -0.80
C LYS A 56 2.55 -7.99 0.50
N ARG A 57 3.75 -7.78 1.08
CA ARG A 57 3.92 -6.80 2.14
C ARG A 57 3.29 -5.51 1.63
N LYS A 58 2.28 -5.01 2.34
CA LYS A 58 1.67 -3.70 2.09
C LYS A 58 2.63 -2.62 2.57
N GLY A 59 3.86 -2.62 2.05
CA GLY A 59 4.87 -1.63 2.37
C GLY A 59 4.50 -0.30 1.72
N ASN A 60 4.25 0.73 2.54
CA ASN A 60 4.06 2.12 2.10
C ASN A 60 3.16 2.27 0.86
N SER A 61 2.01 1.59 0.87
CA SER A 61 1.03 1.69 -0.21
C SER A 61 0.28 3.02 -0.10
N GLY A 62 0.73 3.99 -0.90
CA GLY A 62 0.13 5.30 -1.08
C GLY A 62 0.90 6.05 -2.16
N ARG A 63 0.28 7.08 -2.77
CA ARG A 63 0.97 7.97 -3.71
C ARG A 63 2.21 8.54 -3.03
N LYS A 64 3.39 8.34 -3.63
CA LYS A 64 4.63 8.89 -3.11
C LYS A 64 4.49 10.41 -3.03
N ARG A 65 5.04 10.99 -1.97
CA ARG A 65 4.99 12.43 -1.75
C ARG A 65 5.82 13.12 -2.82
N VAL A 66 5.32 14.26 -3.31
CA VAL A 66 6.09 15.16 -4.19
C VAL A 66 7.23 15.83 -3.42
N THR A 67 7.00 16.15 -2.13
CA THR A 67 8.02 16.81 -1.30
C THR A 67 9.01 15.82 -0.70
N THR A 68 10.29 16.18 -0.78
CA THR A 68 11.39 15.51 -0.07
C THR A 68 11.51 16.05 1.36
N PRO A 69 12.20 15.35 2.28
CA PRO A 69 12.49 15.89 3.61
C PRO A 69 13.23 17.24 3.59
N ARG A 70 14.08 17.46 2.59
CA ARG A 70 14.80 18.74 2.41
C ARG A 70 13.85 19.87 2.02
N SER A 71 12.90 19.58 1.12
CA SER A 71 11.86 20.53 0.73
C SER A 71 10.99 20.92 1.92
N ASP A 72 10.60 19.95 2.75
CA ASP A 72 9.80 20.22 3.96
C ASP A 72 10.53 21.11 4.96
N ARG A 73 11.85 20.91 5.16
CA ARG A 73 12.66 21.78 6.04
C ARG A 73 12.65 23.22 5.54
N LYS A 74 12.90 23.43 4.25
CA LYS A 74 12.84 24.76 3.64
C LYS A 74 11.47 25.45 3.81
N ILE A 75 10.37 24.72 3.63
CA ILE A 75 9.02 25.25 3.88
C ILE A 75 8.87 25.69 5.35
N ARG A 76 9.34 24.85 6.29
CA ARG A 76 9.32 25.18 7.73
C ARG A 76 10.23 26.32 8.13
N ASP A 77 11.27 26.63 7.36
CA ASP A 77 12.13 27.77 7.64
C ASP A 77 11.48 29.08 7.14
N ILE A 78 10.87 29.05 5.95
CA ILE A 78 10.26 30.21 5.29
C ILE A 78 8.96 30.65 5.97
N CYS A 79 8.08 29.72 6.37
CA CYS A 79 6.76 30.07 6.91
C CYS A 79 6.81 30.82 8.26
N PRO A 80 7.66 30.46 9.24
CA PRO A 80 7.78 31.20 10.49
C PRO A 80 8.40 32.60 10.34
N GLN A 81 9.21 32.83 9.32
CA GLN A 81 9.74 34.17 9.01
C GLN A 81 8.64 35.09 8.43
N ASN A 82 7.62 34.50 7.79
CA ASN A 82 6.59 35.20 7.04
C ASN A 82 5.17 34.91 7.59
N ARG A 83 5.00 34.92 8.92
CA ARG A 83 3.74 34.47 9.59
C ARG A 83 2.49 35.26 9.22
N LYS A 84 2.64 36.54 8.86
CA LYS A 84 1.52 37.43 8.52
C LYS A 84 1.16 37.37 7.03
N GLU A 85 1.96 36.67 6.24
CA GLU A 85 1.79 36.64 4.79
C GLU A 85 0.69 35.71 4.35
N SER A 86 0.09 36.04 3.21
CA SER A 86 -0.94 35.21 2.60
C SER A 86 -0.34 33.87 2.12
N ALA A 87 -1.16 32.82 2.13
CA ALA A 87 -0.74 31.52 1.62
C ALA A 87 -0.37 31.53 0.12
N SER A 88 -0.83 32.52 -0.65
CA SER A 88 -0.42 32.70 -2.04
C SER A 88 1.04 33.16 -2.12
N LEU A 89 1.38 34.18 -1.33
CA LEU A 89 2.72 34.76 -1.27
C LEU A 89 3.73 33.75 -0.70
N LEU A 90 3.34 33.00 0.35
CA LEU A 90 4.16 31.88 0.85
C LEU A 90 4.41 30.81 -0.22
N THR A 91 3.43 30.53 -1.08
CA THR A 91 3.61 29.56 -2.17
C THR A 91 4.62 30.08 -3.19
N GLN A 92 4.56 31.38 -3.51
CA GLN A 92 5.50 32.03 -4.42
C GLN A 92 6.93 31.99 -3.86
N LEU A 93 7.14 32.36 -2.59
CA LEU A 93 8.45 32.29 -1.93
C LEU A 93 9.05 30.87 -1.92
N VAL A 94 8.20 29.87 -1.67
CA VAL A 94 8.62 28.46 -1.72
C VAL A 94 8.98 28.05 -3.15
N GLN A 95 8.25 28.52 -4.16
CA GLN A 95 8.56 28.26 -5.57
C GLN A 95 9.86 28.95 -6.02
N GLU A 96 10.11 30.18 -5.59
CA GLU A 96 11.36 30.92 -5.80
C GLU A 96 12.56 30.19 -5.19
N SER A 97 12.37 29.46 -4.08
CA SER A 97 13.40 28.59 -3.49
C SER A 97 13.68 27.30 -4.29
N GLY A 98 13.04 27.12 -5.46
CA GLY A 98 13.20 25.99 -6.35
C GLY A 98 12.29 24.79 -6.04
N ILE A 99 11.26 24.98 -5.20
CA ILE A 99 10.35 23.91 -4.79
C ILE A 99 9.00 24.09 -5.49
N SER A 100 8.76 23.35 -6.58
CA SER A 100 7.48 23.37 -7.29
C SER A 100 6.43 22.57 -6.51
N VAL A 101 5.64 23.27 -5.69
CA VAL A 101 4.55 22.70 -4.88
C VAL A 101 3.27 23.52 -5.00
N SER A 102 2.15 22.84 -4.82
CA SER A 102 0.83 23.49 -4.75
C SER A 102 0.62 24.17 -3.40
N LYS A 103 -0.24 25.21 -3.38
CA LYS A 103 -0.67 25.91 -2.16
C LYS A 103 -1.12 24.96 -1.03
N ARG A 104 -1.90 23.93 -1.39
CA ARG A 104 -2.38 22.92 -0.43
C ARG A 104 -1.23 22.10 0.18
N THR A 105 -0.14 21.92 -0.55
CA THR A 105 1.03 21.20 -0.05
C THR A 105 1.80 22.05 0.96
N VAL A 106 1.92 23.36 0.73
CA VAL A 106 2.54 24.31 1.67
C VAL A 106 1.76 24.36 2.98
N GLN A 107 0.43 24.52 2.92
CA GLN A 107 -0.42 24.60 4.12
C GLN A 107 -0.47 23.31 4.95
N ARG A 108 -0.22 22.15 4.33
CA ARG A 108 -0.22 20.85 5.02
C ARG A 108 1.11 20.59 5.75
N ARG A 109 2.16 21.39 5.51
CA ARG A 109 3.52 21.14 5.99
C ARG A 109 3.90 22.04 7.14
#